data_AF-A0A1Q7YS97-F1
#
_entry.id   AF-A0A1Q7YS97-F1
#
_cell.length_a   1.000
_cell.length_b   1.000
_cell.length_c   1.000
_cell.angle_alpha   90.00
_cell.angle_beta   90.00
_cell.angle_gamma   90.00
#
_symmetry.space_group_name_H-M   'P 1'
#
loop_
_entity.id
_entity.type
_entity.pdbx_description
1 polymer ?
#
loop_
_entity_poly.entity_id
_entity_poly.type
_entity_poly.pdbx_seq_one_letter_code
_entity_poly.pdbx_strand_id
1 'polypeptide(L)'
;MTPDDWQALKQGNYARFSKKEQAALAYAEKLTRALREITDTDVAALKKHFSDAEIVDLHLLVGLANLTNRFTDPLGLEVEFPEEKI
;
A
#
# COMPACT_ATOMS: atom_id res chain seq x y z
N MET A 1 -6.93 -14.35 -2.90
CA MET A 1 -7.70 -13.44 -2.04
C MET A 1 -9.17 -13.63 -2.30
N THR A 2 -9.99 -13.58 -1.25
CA THR A 2 -11.46 -13.70 -1.36
C THR A 2 -12.10 -12.34 -1.66
N PRO A 3 -13.36 -12.30 -2.13
CA PRO A 3 -14.10 -11.05 -2.28
C PRO A 3 -14.15 -10.22 -0.99
N ASP A 4 -14.30 -10.88 0.16
CA ASP A 4 -14.30 -10.24 1.48
C ASP A 4 -12.94 -9.59 1.78
N ASP A 5 -11.83 -10.21 1.38
CA ASP A 5 -10.50 -9.63 1.57
C ASP A 5 -10.34 -8.36 0.71
N TRP A 6 -10.90 -8.36 -0.51
CA TRP A 6 -10.89 -7.18 -1.38
C TRP A 6 -11.73 -6.03 -0.80
N GLN A 7 -12.91 -6.36 -0.27
CA GLN A 7 -13.76 -5.39 0.41
C GLN A 7 -13.06 -4.80 1.63
N ALA A 8 -12.38 -5.64 2.42
CA ALA A 8 -11.63 -5.21 3.60
C ALA A 8 -10.48 -4.24 3.22
N LEU A 9 -9.70 -4.54 2.18
CA LEU A 9 -8.65 -3.64 1.69
C LEU A 9 -9.19 -2.29 1.24
N LYS A 10 -10.29 -2.26 0.49
CA LYS A 10 -10.93 -1.00 0.04
C LYS A 10 -11.37 -0.11 1.20
N GLN A 11 -11.69 -0.71 2.34
CA GLN A 11 -12.09 -0.01 3.56
C GLN A 11 -10.92 0.34 4.48
N GLY A 12 -9.68 -0.02 4.14
CA GLY A 12 -8.52 0.12 5.03
C GLY A 12 -8.60 -0.81 6.25
N ASN A 13 -9.41 -1.87 6.20
CA ASN A 13 -9.54 -2.83 7.29
C ASN A 13 -8.57 -4.00 7.10
N TYR A 14 -7.51 -4.03 7.89
CA TYR A 14 -6.46 -5.03 7.76
C TYR A 14 -6.59 -6.22 8.74
N ALA A 15 -7.66 -6.28 9.53
CA ALA A 15 -7.80 -7.27 10.62
C ALA A 15 -7.78 -8.74 10.15
N ARG A 16 -8.16 -8.99 8.89
CA ARG A 16 -8.20 -10.34 8.29
C ARG A 16 -6.84 -10.85 7.79
N PHE A 17 -5.86 -9.97 7.69
CA PHE A 17 -4.53 -10.31 7.17
C PHE A 17 -3.57 -10.71 8.29
N SER A 18 -2.49 -11.40 7.94
CA SER A 18 -1.43 -11.75 8.89
C SER A 18 -0.76 -10.51 9.49
N LYS A 19 -0.01 -10.68 10.59
CA LYS A 19 0.72 -9.55 11.20
C LYS A 19 1.78 -8.93 10.28
N LYS A 20 2.43 -9.76 9.45
CA LYS A 20 3.37 -9.30 8.41
C LYS A 20 2.65 -8.41 7.38
N GLU A 21 1.50 -8.84 6.88
CA GLU A 21 0.70 -8.07 5.92
C GLU A 21 0.10 -6.80 6.54
N GLN A 22 -0.41 -6.86 7.77
CA GLN A 22 -0.92 -5.69 8.50
C GLN A 22 0.16 -4.60 8.61
N ALA A 23 1.41 -4.97 8.93
CA ALA A 23 2.51 -4.02 9.04
C ALA A 23 2.82 -3.36 7.69
N ALA A 24 2.87 -4.13 6.60
CA ALA A 24 3.10 -3.59 5.26
C ALA A 24 1.97 -2.67 4.78
N LEU A 25 0.71 -3.08 4.98
CA LEU A 25 -0.47 -2.32 4.59
C LEU A 25 -0.58 -1.00 5.35
N ALA A 26 -0.37 -1.02 6.68
CA ALA A 26 -0.38 0.19 7.49
C ALA A 26 0.74 1.18 7.09
N TYR A 27 1.94 0.66 6.80
CA TYR A 27 3.03 1.48 6.30
C TYR A 27 2.73 2.08 4.92
N ALA A 28 2.21 1.27 3.99
CA ALA A 28 1.83 1.71 2.66
C ALA A 28 0.77 2.82 2.71
N GLU A 29 -0.27 2.65 3.52
CA GLU A 29 -1.30 3.66 3.71
C GLU A 29 -0.72 4.98 4.25
N LYS A 30 0.14 4.91 5.28
CA LYS A 30 0.77 6.09 5.85
C LYS A 30 1.69 6.79 4.85
N LEU A 31 2.47 6.05 4.07
CA LEU A 31 3.32 6.60 3.01
C LEU A 31 2.53 7.26 1.89
N THR A 32 1.31 6.78 1.61
CA THR A 32 0.42 7.39 0.62
C THR A 32 -0.30 8.63 1.14
N ARG A 33 -0.85 8.59 2.35
CA ARG A 33 -1.76 9.63 2.88
C ARG A 33 -1.07 10.67 3.76
N ALA A 34 -0.02 10.29 4.47
CA ALA A 34 0.59 11.08 5.55
C ALA A 34 2.12 10.92 5.58
N LEU A 35 2.78 10.95 4.41
CA LEU A 35 4.23 10.68 4.29
C LEU A 35 5.10 11.50 5.24
N ARG A 36 4.67 12.73 5.58
CA ARG A 36 5.40 13.64 6.49
C ARG A 36 5.36 13.19 7.95
N GLU A 37 4.48 12.25 8.29
CA GLU A 37 4.30 11.70 9.63
C GLU A 37 5.02 10.36 9.82
N ILE A 38 5.69 9.84 8.79
CA ILE A 38 6.52 8.63 8.92
C ILE A 38 7.70 8.91 9.85
N THR A 39 7.92 8.00 10.77
CA THR A 39 8.96 8.04 11.79
C THR A 39 9.76 6.74 11.79
N ASP A 40 10.88 6.73 12.51
CA ASP A 40 11.68 5.52 12.73
C ASP A 40 10.88 4.38 13.40
N THR A 41 9.81 4.71 14.14
CA THR A 41 8.94 3.71 14.78
C THR A 41 8.16 2.90 13.74
N ASP A 42 7.75 3.53 12.64
CA ASP A 42 7.06 2.85 11.54
C ASP A 42 8.00 1.85 10.85
N VAL A 43 9.25 2.24 10.62
CA VAL A 43 10.28 1.37 10.04
C VAL A 43 10.65 0.25 11.02
N ALA A 44 10.78 0.54 12.31
CA ALA A 44 11.06 -0.47 13.34
C ALA A 44 9.93 -1.50 13.46
N ALA A 45 8.67 -1.11 13.21
CA ALA A 45 7.56 -2.05 13.17
C ALA A 45 7.68 -3.02 11.98
N LEU A 46 8.10 -2.55 10.80
CA LEU A 46 8.36 -3.41 9.63
C LEU A 46 9.51 -4.38 9.88
N LYS A 47 10.59 -3.95 10.55
CA LYS A 47 11.76 -4.79 10.85
C LYS A 47 11.44 -6.04 11.69
N LYS A 48 10.26 -6.11 12.32
CA LYS A 48 9.77 -7.32 13.01
C LYS A 48 9.37 -8.45 12.05
N HIS A 49 9.17 -8.14 10.76
CA HIS A 49 8.60 -9.06 9.77
C HIS A 49 9.35 -9.09 8.43
N PHE A 50 10.15 -8.06 8.16
CA PHE A 50 10.87 -7.85 6.91
C PHE A 50 12.33 -7.53 7.18
N SER A 51 13.21 -7.99 6.29
CA SER A 51 14.59 -7.54 6.19
C SER A 51 14.69 -6.10 5.69
N ASP A 52 15.83 -5.46 5.88
CA ASP A 52 16.06 -4.10 5.39
C ASP A 52 15.91 -4.00 3.86
N ALA A 53 16.31 -5.04 3.12
CA ALA A 53 16.11 -5.11 1.66
C ALA A 53 14.62 -5.18 1.29
N GLU A 54 13.84 -6.04 1.94
CA GLU A 54 12.38 -6.13 1.71
C GLU A 54 11.67 -4.80 2.06
N ILE A 55 12.15 -4.05 3.06
CA ILE A 55 11.59 -2.74 3.41
C ILE A 55 11.86 -1.70 2.32
N VAL A 56 13.07 -1.71 1.75
CA VAL A 56 13.41 -0.84 0.61
C VAL A 56 12.52 -1.17 -0.60
N ASP A 57 12.34 -2.46 -0.89
CA ASP A 57 11.46 -2.92 -1.98
C ASP A 57 10.01 -2.49 -1.75
N LEU A 58 9.49 -2.67 -0.53
CA LEU A 58 8.15 -2.23 -0.15
C LEU A 58 7.99 -0.71 -0.33
N HIS A 59 8.96 0.08 0.12
CA HIS A 59 8.94 1.54 0.00
C HIS A 59 8.95 1.97 -1.48
N LEU A 60 9.81 1.36 -2.29
CA LEU A 60 9.92 1.65 -3.71
C LEU A 60 8.61 1.32 -4.44
N LEU A 61 8.01 0.15 -4.17
CA LEU A 61 6.76 -0.26 -4.78
C LEU A 61 5.62 0.71 -4.46
N VAL A 62 5.47 1.09 -3.18
CA VAL A 62 4.46 2.07 -2.77
C VAL A 62 4.74 3.44 -3.39
N GLY A 63 6.00 3.86 -3.45
CA GLY A 63 6.44 5.09 -4.11
C GLY A 63 6.07 5.14 -5.60
N LEU A 64 6.27 4.04 -6.33
CA LEU A 64 5.90 3.92 -7.74
C LEU A 64 4.39 4.02 -7.94
N ALA A 65 3.58 3.29 -7.16
CA ALA A 65 2.13 3.41 -7.23
C ALA A 65 1.66 4.84 -6.93
N ASN A 66 2.26 5.47 -5.93
CA ASN A 66 2.01 6.85 -5.54
C ASN A 66 2.38 7.86 -6.64
N LEU A 67 3.43 7.60 -7.41
CA LEU A 67 3.82 8.40 -8.57
C LEU A 67 2.82 8.23 -9.71
N THR A 68 2.44 7.00 -10.04
CA THR A 68 1.43 6.71 -11.07
C THR A 68 0.14 7.48 -10.79
N ASN A 69 -0.42 7.37 -9.59
CA ASN A 69 -1.65 8.09 -9.22
C ASN A 69 -1.50 9.62 -9.37
N ARG A 70 -0.34 10.18 -8.98
CA ARG A 70 -0.06 11.62 -9.11
C ARG A 70 0.08 12.07 -10.56
N PHE A 71 0.42 11.17 -11.47
CA PHE A 71 0.52 11.46 -12.89
C PHE A 71 -0.85 11.29 -13.58
N THR A 72 -1.57 10.22 -13.27
CA THR A 72 -2.82 9.86 -13.94
C THR A 72 -4.01 10.69 -13.46
N ASP A 73 -4.19 10.84 -12.15
CA ASP A 73 -5.42 11.39 -11.57
C ASP A 73 -5.62 12.88 -11.94
N PRO A 74 -4.62 13.76 -11.85
CA PRO A 74 -4.80 15.18 -12.20
C PRO A 74 -4.98 15.42 -13.70
N LEU A 75 -4.52 14.49 -14.53
CA LEU A 75 -4.68 14.55 -15.98
C LEU A 75 -6.04 14.00 -16.44
N GLY A 76 -6.83 13.39 -15.54
CA GLY A 76 -8.13 12.82 -15.87
C GLY A 76 -8.05 11.73 -16.92
N LEU A 77 -6.96 10.94 -16.92
CA LEU A 77 -6.77 9.87 -17.90
C LEU A 77 -7.86 8.82 -17.72
N GLU A 78 -8.56 8.50 -18.81
CA GLU A 78 -9.52 7.40 -18.84
C GLU A 78 -8.79 6.06 -18.93
N VAL A 79 -9.38 5.02 -18.36
CA VAL A 79 -8.85 3.66 -18.48
C VAL A 79 -9.03 3.22 -19.93
N GLU A 80 -7.94 2.88 -20.60
CA GLU A 80 -7.94 2.49 -22.01
C GLU A 80 -8.77 1.20 -22.26
N PHE A 81 -8.73 0.27 -21.31
CA PHE A 81 -9.48 -0.98 -21.36
C PHE A 81 -10.41 -1.10 -20.16
N PRO A 82 -11.69 -1.49 -20.36
CA PRO A 82 -12.60 -1.68 -19.23
C PRO A 82 -12.09 -2.76 -18.28
N GLU A 83 -12.41 -2.64 -16.98
CA GLU A 83 -12.09 -3.67 -15.99
C GLU A 83 -12.63 -5.05 -16.48
N GLU A 84 -11.72 -6.01 -16.65
CA GLU A 84 -12.13 -7.40 -16.89
C GLU A 84 -12.83 -7.92 -15.63
N LYS A 85 -14.08 -8.36 -15.79
CA LYS A 85 -14.79 -9.06 -14.73
C LYS A 85 -14.22 -10.48 -14.63
N ILE A 86 -13.26 -10.65 -13.72
CA ILE A 86 -12.73 -11.97 -13.31
C ILE A 86 -13.74 -12.68 -12.42
#